data_AF-A0A6V7H3P3-F1
#
_entry.id   AF-A0A6V7H3P3-F1
#
_cell.length_a   1.000
_cell.length_b   1.000
_cell.length_c   1.000
_cell.angle_alpha   90.00
_cell.angle_beta   90.00
_cell.angle_gamma   90.00
#
_symmetry.space_group_name_H-M   'P 1'
#
loop_
_entity.id
_entity.type
_entity.pdbx_description
1 polymer ?
#
loop_
_entity_poly.entity_id
_entity_poly.type
_entity_poly.pdbx_seq_one_letter_code
_entity_poly.pdbx_strand_id
1 'polypeptide(L)'
;VVLCFERIFWDPTANLFGHVGSTTASRGELFLFWNLYKAPVLLALVAGEAACVMENVSDDVIVGRCIAVLKGIFGNQVVPQPRESVVTRWRADPWARGSYSFVAVGSSGSDYDLLAAPVAPPATPGAPPPQPRVFFA
;
A
#
# COMPACT_ATOMS: atom_id res chain seq x y z
N VAL A 1 -4.60 -1.71 -5.30
CA VAL A 1 -5.08 -2.30 -6.58
C VAL A 1 -5.70 -1.19 -7.41
N VAL A 2 -5.25 -0.99 -8.63
CA VAL A 2 -5.82 -0.02 -9.58
C VAL A 2 -6.77 -0.77 -10.51
N LEU A 3 -7.97 -0.23 -10.71
CA LEU A 3 -9.00 -0.78 -11.60
C LEU A 3 -9.46 0.32 -12.55
N CYS A 4 -9.17 0.16 -13.85
CA CYS A 4 -9.57 1.11 -14.88
C CYS A 4 -10.80 0.59 -15.61
N PHE A 5 -11.87 1.38 -15.65
CA PHE A 5 -13.13 1.01 -16.29
C PHE A 5 -13.44 1.87 -17.51
N GLU A 6 -14.38 1.41 -18.33
CA GLU A 6 -14.88 2.18 -19.47
C GLU A 6 -15.79 3.35 -19.06
N ARG A 7 -16.52 3.19 -17.96
CA ARG A 7 -17.50 4.16 -17.46
C ARG A 7 -17.57 4.15 -15.95
N ILE A 8 -17.98 5.29 -15.38
CA ILE A 8 -18.26 5.43 -13.96
C ILE A 8 -19.59 4.72 -13.65
N PHE A 9 -19.58 3.89 -12.61
CA PHE A 9 -20.79 3.21 -12.10
C PHE A 9 -21.00 3.38 -10.59
N TRP A 10 -20.15 4.17 -9.95
CA TRP A 10 -20.23 4.58 -8.54
C TRP A 10 -20.73 6.03 -8.44
N ASP A 11 -20.94 6.52 -7.22
CA ASP A 11 -21.26 7.93 -6.98
C ASP A 11 -20.05 8.83 -7.28
N PRO A 12 -20.11 9.71 -8.31
CA PRO A 12 -18.98 10.56 -8.69
C PRO A 12 -18.68 11.66 -7.66
N THR A 13 -19.60 11.95 -6.74
CA THR A 13 -19.42 12.97 -5.69
C THR A 13 -18.71 12.44 -4.45
N ALA A 14 -18.72 11.11 -4.27
CA ALA A 14 -18.01 10.44 -3.20
C ALA A 14 -16.57 10.11 -3.62
N ASN A 15 -15.60 10.62 -2.86
CA ASN A 15 -14.17 10.34 -3.07
C ASN A 15 -13.78 8.95 -2.57
N LEU A 16 -14.55 8.36 -1.65
CA LEU A 16 -14.26 7.05 -1.07
C LEU A 16 -15.51 6.35 -0.58
N PHE A 17 -15.47 5.02 -0.55
CA PHE A 17 -16.46 4.18 0.11
C PHE A 17 -15.81 2.92 0.69
N GLY A 18 -16.38 2.42 1.80
CA GLY A 18 -15.84 1.29 2.54
C GLY A 18 -16.54 -0.03 2.25
N HIS A 19 -15.83 -1.12 2.49
CA HIS A 19 -16.33 -2.49 2.50
C HIS A 19 -15.94 -3.14 3.83
N VAL A 20 -16.93 -3.62 4.58
CA VAL A 20 -16.69 -4.27 5.88
C VAL A 20 -16.46 -5.77 5.65
N GLY A 21 -15.23 -6.21 5.84
CA GLY A 21 -14.88 -7.63 5.75
C GLY A 21 -15.62 -8.49 6.78
N SER A 22 -15.92 -9.73 6.42
CA SER A 22 -16.72 -10.64 7.26
C SER A 22 -15.99 -11.20 8.47
N THR A 23 -14.65 -11.07 8.54
CA THR A 23 -13.84 -11.58 9.65
C THR A 23 -12.80 -10.57 10.09
N THR A 24 -12.37 -10.66 11.36
CA THR A 24 -11.27 -9.84 11.88
C THR A 24 -9.96 -10.09 11.12
N ALA A 25 -9.71 -11.32 10.68
CA ALA A 25 -8.50 -11.68 9.93
C ALA A 25 -8.47 -11.02 8.54
N SER A 26 -9.62 -10.93 7.86
CA SER A 26 -9.74 -10.34 6.52
C SER A 26 -10.16 -8.86 6.53
N ARG A 27 -10.18 -8.20 7.69
CA ARG A 27 -10.70 -6.82 7.84
C ARG A 27 -9.99 -5.77 6.99
N GLY A 28 -8.73 -6.03 6.62
CA GLY A 28 -7.93 -5.15 5.78
C GLY A 28 -7.93 -5.54 4.31
N GLU A 29 -8.62 -6.62 3.92
CA GLU A 29 -8.71 -7.06 2.53
C GLU A 29 -9.77 -6.24 1.78
N LEU A 30 -9.33 -5.41 0.82
CA LEU A 30 -10.21 -4.64 -0.06
C LEU A 30 -11.24 -3.80 0.72
N PHE A 31 -10.82 -3.24 1.86
CA PHE A 31 -11.71 -2.62 2.84
C PHE A 31 -12.14 -1.20 2.47
N LEU A 32 -11.42 -0.56 1.54
CA LEU A 32 -11.61 0.85 1.18
C LEU A 32 -11.32 1.05 -0.31
N PHE A 33 -12.23 1.74 -0.98
CA PHE A 33 -12.13 2.10 -2.39
C PHE A 33 -12.07 3.62 -2.53
N TRP A 34 -11.17 4.12 -3.38
CA TRP A 34 -11.02 5.55 -3.68
C TRP A 34 -11.37 5.86 -5.14
N ASN A 35 -12.05 6.98 -5.32
CA ASN A 35 -12.39 7.62 -6.58
C ASN A 35 -11.77 9.03 -6.57
N LEU A 36 -10.55 9.17 -7.08
CA LEU A 36 -9.78 10.42 -7.00
C LEU A 36 -9.35 10.96 -8.37
N TYR A 37 -9.59 10.20 -9.43
CA TYR A 37 -9.18 10.57 -10.78
C TYR A 37 -10.38 11.06 -11.58
N LYS A 38 -10.11 11.92 -12.58
CA LYS A 38 -11.14 12.33 -13.55
C LYS A 38 -11.56 11.18 -14.46
N ALA A 39 -10.64 10.26 -14.76
CA ALA A 39 -10.92 9.05 -15.52
C ALA A 39 -11.65 8.01 -14.65
N PRO A 40 -12.38 7.03 -15.23
CA PRO A 40 -13.11 6.01 -14.49
C PRO A 40 -12.15 4.99 -13.83
N VAL A 41 -11.49 5.41 -12.75
CA VAL A 41 -10.49 4.62 -12.03
C VAL A 41 -10.88 4.51 -10.56
N LEU A 42 -10.93 3.27 -10.07
CA LEU A 42 -11.03 2.98 -8.65
C LEU A 42 -9.71 2.42 -8.12
N LEU A 43 -9.32 2.86 -6.93
CA LEU A 43 -8.22 2.28 -6.17
C LEU A 43 -8.78 1.48 -5.00
N ALA A 44 -8.52 0.17 -4.94
CA ALA A 44 -8.84 -0.65 -3.78
C ALA A 44 -7.61 -0.83 -2.88
N LEU A 45 -7.79 -0.62 -1.57
CA LEU A 45 -6.74 -0.72 -0.57
C LEU A 45 -6.72 -2.08 0.12
N VAL A 46 -5.50 -2.56 0.38
CA VAL A 46 -5.22 -3.72 1.21
C VAL A 46 -4.30 -3.27 2.33
N ALA A 47 -4.65 -3.60 3.59
CA ALA A 47 -3.93 -3.13 4.77
C ALA A 47 -3.81 -4.22 5.85
N GLY A 48 -2.93 -3.99 6.83
CA GLY A 48 -2.70 -4.91 7.95
C GLY A 48 -2.22 -6.29 7.48
N GLU A 49 -2.63 -7.34 8.20
CA GLU A 49 -2.26 -8.74 7.90
C GLU A 49 -2.65 -9.17 6.49
N ALA A 50 -3.75 -8.65 5.95
CA ALA A 50 -4.20 -8.96 4.60
C ALA A 50 -3.18 -8.54 3.53
N ALA A 51 -2.40 -7.48 3.77
CA ALA A 51 -1.39 -7.03 2.80
C ALA A 51 -0.32 -8.11 2.60
N CYS A 52 0.16 -8.73 3.67
CA CYS A 52 1.15 -9.81 3.61
C CYS A 52 0.63 -11.04 2.88
N VAL A 53 -0.63 -11.41 3.12
CA VAL A 53 -1.25 -12.59 2.49
C VAL A 53 -1.50 -12.36 1.01
N MET A 54 -2.04 -11.18 0.66
CA MET A 54 -2.47 -10.86 -0.70
C MET A 54 -1.31 -10.75 -1.70
N GLU A 55 -0.08 -10.48 -1.27
CA GLU A 55 1.06 -10.49 -2.20
C GLU A 55 1.34 -11.87 -2.83
N ASN A 56 0.95 -12.95 -2.16
CA ASN A 56 1.10 -14.33 -2.67
C ASN A 56 -0.09 -14.81 -3.53
N VAL A 57 -1.09 -13.95 -3.73
CA VAL A 57 -2.27 -14.25 -4.54
C VAL A 57 -2.07 -13.66 -5.94
N SER A 58 -2.54 -14.32 -7.00
CA SER A 58 -2.42 -13.81 -8.37
C SER A 58 -3.31 -12.58 -8.62
N ASP A 59 -2.91 -11.74 -9.60
CA ASP A 59 -3.63 -10.51 -9.93
C ASP A 59 -5.09 -10.78 -10.32
N ASP A 60 -5.34 -11.79 -11.16
CA ASP A 60 -6.68 -12.15 -11.61
C ASP A 60 -7.62 -12.50 -10.44
N VAL A 61 -7.09 -13.19 -9.42
CA VAL A 61 -7.87 -13.54 -8.23
C VAL A 61 -8.16 -12.29 -7.39
N ILE A 62 -7.18 -11.41 -7.22
CA ILE A 62 -7.34 -10.15 -6.47
C ILE A 62 -8.36 -9.24 -7.16
N VAL A 63 -8.25 -9.08 -8.48
CA VAL A 63 -9.19 -8.31 -9.30
C VAL A 63 -10.57 -8.94 -9.26
N GLY A 64 -10.68 -10.27 -9.37
CA GLY A 64 -11.94 -10.99 -9.23
C GLY A 64 -12.63 -10.72 -7.89
N ARG A 65 -11.87 -10.70 -6.78
CA ARG A 65 -12.38 -10.34 -5.46
C ARG A 65 -12.84 -8.87 -5.40
N CYS A 66 -12.10 -7.95 -6.02
CA CYS A 66 -12.55 -6.55 -6.13
C CYS A 66 -13.88 -6.44 -6.86
N ILE A 67 -14.02 -7.12 -8.00
CA ILE A 67 -15.25 -7.11 -8.79
C ILE A 67 -16.41 -7.75 -8.00
N ALA A 68 -16.17 -8.82 -7.25
CA ALA A 68 -17.18 -9.42 -6.38
C ALA A 68 -17.68 -8.43 -5.30
N VAL A 69 -16.77 -7.73 -4.63
CA VAL A 69 -17.12 -6.70 -3.64
C VAL A 69 -17.92 -5.57 -4.29
N LEU A 70 -17.44 -5.02 -5.41
CA LEU A 70 -18.12 -3.94 -6.12
C LEU A 70 -19.51 -4.35 -6.61
N LYS A 71 -19.66 -5.59 -7.08
CA LYS A 71 -20.96 -6.15 -7.47
C LYS A 71 -21.92 -6.30 -6.31
N GLY A 72 -21.42 -6.61 -5.11
CA GLY A 72 -22.22 -6.63 -3.88
C GLY A 72 -22.74 -5.24 -3.49
N ILE A 73 -21.99 -4.18 -3.78
CA ILE A 73 -22.34 -2.80 -3.45
C ILE A 73 -23.25 -2.16 -4.51
N PHE A 74 -22.88 -2.25 -5.79
CA PHE A 74 -23.53 -1.54 -6.90
C PHE A 74 -24.46 -2.42 -7.76
N GLY A 75 -24.44 -3.74 -7.55
CA GLY A 75 -25.26 -4.72 -8.28
C GLY A 75 -24.54 -5.39 -9.45
N ASN A 76 -24.83 -6.68 -9.65
CA ASN A 76 -24.15 -7.56 -10.62
C ASN A 76 -24.17 -7.06 -12.07
N GLN A 77 -25.28 -6.45 -12.51
CA GLN A 77 -25.48 -6.02 -13.90
C GLN A 77 -24.83 -4.65 -14.19
N VAL A 78 -24.46 -3.93 -13.13
CA VAL A 78 -23.97 -2.55 -13.22
C VAL A 78 -22.46 -2.52 -13.40
N VAL A 79 -21.74 -3.40 -12.69
CA VAL A 79 -20.28 -3.43 -12.63
C VAL A 79 -19.68 -4.17 -13.84
N PRO A 80 -19.02 -3.47 -14.78
CA PRO A 80 -18.33 -4.09 -15.92
C PRO A 80 -17.00 -4.70 -15.49
N GLN A 81 -16.37 -5.46 -16.38
CA GLN A 81 -14.97 -5.85 -16.20
C GLN A 81 -14.05 -4.63 -16.34
N PRO A 82 -12.94 -4.57 -15.59
CA PRO A 82 -11.93 -3.54 -15.79
C PRO A 82 -11.24 -3.77 -17.13
N ARG A 83 -10.92 -2.69 -17.84
CA ARG A 83 -10.12 -2.73 -19.07
C ARG A 83 -8.65 -3.00 -18.77
N GLU A 84 -8.17 -2.42 -17.68
CA GLU A 84 -6.79 -2.53 -17.22
C GLU A 84 -6.80 -2.63 -15.70
N SER A 85 -5.80 -3.33 -15.15
CA SER A 85 -5.61 -3.46 -13.71
C SER A 85 -4.16 -3.54 -13.33
N VAL A 86 -3.80 -2.98 -12.18
CA VAL A 86 -2.45 -3.08 -11.61
C VAL A 86 -2.52 -3.43 -10.13
N VAL A 87 -1.75 -4.42 -9.70
CA VAL A 87 -1.61 -4.81 -8.30
C VAL A 87 -0.17 -4.53 -7.84
N THR A 88 -0.02 -3.70 -6.81
CA THR A 88 1.28 -3.41 -6.19
C THR A 88 1.64 -4.46 -5.14
N ARG A 89 2.91 -4.86 -5.08
CA ARG A 89 3.48 -5.78 -4.07
C ARG A 89 4.74 -5.19 -3.47
N TRP A 90 4.56 -4.19 -2.61
CA TRP A 90 5.65 -3.38 -2.07
C TRP A 90 6.65 -4.18 -1.21
N ARG A 91 6.19 -5.21 -0.49
CA ARG A 91 7.07 -6.04 0.32
C ARG A 91 7.94 -6.95 -0.53
N ALA A 92 7.39 -7.50 -1.63
CA ALA A 92 8.14 -8.31 -2.58
C ALA A 92 9.16 -7.50 -3.43
N ASP A 93 8.92 -6.20 -3.63
CA ASP A 93 9.81 -5.34 -4.42
C ASP A 93 11.25 -5.36 -3.86
N PRO A 94 12.26 -5.70 -4.68
CA PRO A 94 13.65 -5.77 -4.25
C PRO A 94 14.28 -4.44 -3.82
N TRP A 95 13.72 -3.33 -4.27
CA TRP A 95 14.25 -2.00 -4.04
C TRP A 95 13.50 -1.24 -2.93
N ALA A 96 12.31 -1.70 -2.55
CA ALA A 96 11.50 -1.08 -1.49
C ALA A 96 11.40 -1.94 -0.22
N ARG A 97 11.20 -3.27 -0.34
CA ARG A 97 11.03 -4.22 0.78
C ARG A 97 9.90 -3.91 1.76
N GLY A 98 9.00 -3.00 1.42
CA GLY A 98 7.93 -2.52 2.28
C GLY A 98 7.36 -1.21 1.74
N SER A 99 6.38 -0.64 2.44
CA SER A 99 5.72 0.60 2.03
C SER A 99 6.38 1.84 2.65
N TYR A 100 6.49 1.86 3.97
CA TYR A 100 7.04 2.97 4.76
C TYR A 100 7.30 2.49 6.19
N SER A 101 8.09 3.25 6.94
CA SER A 101 8.41 2.94 8.34
C SER A 101 7.24 3.24 9.28
N PHE A 102 7.23 2.60 10.44
CA PHE A 102 6.34 2.92 11.56
C PHE A 102 7.09 2.71 12.88
N VAL A 103 6.64 3.36 13.96
CA VAL A 103 7.22 3.16 15.30
C VAL A 103 6.69 1.85 15.87
N ALA A 104 7.52 0.80 15.82
CA ALA A 104 7.17 -0.51 16.36
C ALA A 104 7.13 -0.51 17.89
N VAL A 105 6.51 -1.53 18.49
CA VAL A 105 6.55 -1.73 19.95
C VAL A 105 8.01 -1.90 20.38
N GLY A 106 8.45 -1.07 21.33
CA GLY A 106 9.84 -1.02 21.81
C GLY A 106 10.74 -0.03 21.05
N SER A 107 10.25 0.57 19.96
CA SER A 107 10.93 1.65 19.22
C SER A 107 10.41 3.02 19.68
N SER A 108 11.12 4.10 19.31
CA SER A 108 10.65 5.46 19.56
C SER A 108 11.09 6.43 18.45
N GLY A 109 10.67 7.70 18.57
CA GLY A 109 11.11 8.76 17.66
C GLY A 109 12.64 8.94 17.62
N SER A 110 13.35 8.62 18.71
CA SER A 110 14.82 8.69 18.74
C SER A 110 15.49 7.79 17.72
N ASP A 111 14.84 6.71 17.29
CA ASP A 111 15.39 5.79 16.29
C ASP A 111 15.49 6.46 14.92
N TYR A 112 14.61 7.42 14.61
CA TYR A 112 14.71 8.24 13.40
C TYR A 112 15.87 9.23 13.49
N ASP A 113 16.12 9.83 14.66
CA ASP A 113 17.29 10.69 14.87
C ASP A 113 18.60 9.90 14.73
N LEU A 114 18.63 8.68 15.26
CA LEU A 114 19.76 7.75 15.09
C LEU A 114 19.96 7.37 13.62
N LEU A 115 18.89 7.11 12.87
CA LEU A 115 18.97 6.80 11.44
C LEU A 115 19.50 8.00 10.63
N ALA A 116 19.17 9.23 11.03
CA ALA A 116 19.65 10.44 10.39
C ALA A 116 21.12 10.77 10.73
N ALA A 117 21.71 10.15 11.76
CA ALA A 117 23.07 10.42 12.18
C ALA A 117 24.09 9.94 11.12
N PRO A 118 25.07 10.78 10.73
CA PRO A 118 26.06 10.39 9.75
C PRO A 118 27.12 9.47 10.37
N VAL A 119 27.76 8.64 9.56
CA VAL A 119 28.80 7.71 10.00
C VAL A 119 30.19 8.23 9.60
N ALA A 120 31.07 8.32 10.60
CA ALA A 120 32.49 8.64 10.42
C ALA A 120 33.34 7.36 10.43
N PRO A 121 34.47 7.33 9.67
CA PRO A 121 35.40 6.22 9.73
C PRO A 121 36.07 6.12 11.12
N PRO A 122 36.70 4.99 11.45
CA PRO A 122 37.41 4.81 12.71
C PRO A 122 38.49 5.87 12.94
N ALA A 123 38.64 6.31 14.18
CA ALA A 123 39.71 7.25 14.56
C ALA A 123 41.08 6.58 14.46
N THR A 124 42.07 7.31 13.94
CA THR A 124 43.47 6.87 13.92
C THR A 124 44.21 7.52 15.11
N PRO A 125 44.94 6.75 15.94
CA PRO A 125 45.69 7.32 17.07
C PRO A 125 46.66 8.42 16.60
N GLY A 126 46.61 9.57 17.26
CA GLY A 126 47.46 10.73 16.93
C GLY A 126 47.00 11.58 15.74
N ALA A 127 45.90 11.21 15.08
CA ALA A 127 45.30 12.00 14.01
C ALA A 127 44.14 12.88 14.54
N PRO A 128 43.78 13.97 13.84
CA PRO A 128 42.58 14.73 14.14
C PRO A 128 41.30 13.89 13.98
N PRO A 129 40.17 14.30 14.60
CA PRO A 129 38.90 13.58 14.51
C PRO A 129 38.46 13.37 13.06
N PRO A 130 38.02 12.15 12.69
CA PRO A 130 37.58 11.86 11.34
C PRO A 130 36.30 12.63 11.00
N GLN A 131 36.23 13.17 9.79
CA GLN A 131 35.00 13.76 9.27
C GLN A 131 34.00 12.67 8.86
N PRO A 132 32.68 12.90 9.02
CA PRO A 132 31.66 11.98 8.53
C PRO A 132 31.76 11.74 7.02
N ARG A 133 31.51 10.50 6.58
CA ARG A 133 31.65 10.08 5.18
C ARG A 133 30.41 9.44 4.59
N VAL A 134 29.57 8.81 5.42
CA VAL A 134 28.29 8.22 4.97
C VAL A 134 27.16 9.00 5.60
N PHE A 135 26.20 9.42 4.78
CA PHE A 135 25.04 10.20 5.17
C PHE A 135 23.78 9.45 4.77
N PHE A 136 22.72 9.61 5.54
CA PHE A 136 21.42 8.98 5.33
C PHE A 136 20.35 10.06 5.18
N ALA A 137 19.34 9.78 4.36
CA ALA A 137 18.22 10.66 4.07
C ALA A 137 16.96 9.83 3.80
#